data_AF-A0A3A0G6G7-F1
#
_entry.id   AF-A0A3A0G6G7-F1
#
_cell.length_a   1.000
_cell.length_b   1.000
_cell.length_c   1.000
_cell.angle_alpha   90.00
_cell.angle_beta   90.00
_cell.angle_gamma   90.00
#
_symmetry.space_group_name_H-M   'P 1'
#
loop_
_entity.id
_entity.type
_entity.pdbx_description
1 polymer ?
#
loop_
_entity_poly.entity_id
_entity_poly.type
_entity_poly.pdbx_seq_one_letter_code
_entity_poly.pdbx_strand_id
1 'polypeptide(L)'
;MGKKFQIDDFRDYVRKFERNYRSKRAQTVLGFLAARGFLIIPGITPQPRARVAVSDLLWVAEQIEPRVLEVFPLAFIHYPKSFTDKDKIPPGLQQVIQALKLNLREGPNFGGIPFETFRRAADIRLEDRRLKPLEDRKVARTFRLKTSILKKIKEEALARGISEAAYVESRIA
;
A
#
# COMPACT_ATOMS: atom_id res chain seq x y z
N MET A 1 -28.52 -23.20 -10.72
CA MET A 1 -28.90 -22.69 -12.06
C MET A 1 -27.88 -21.65 -12.50
N GLY A 2 -26.92 -22.01 -13.36
CA GLY A 2 -25.94 -21.06 -13.89
C GLY A 2 -26.56 -20.26 -15.03
N LYS A 3 -26.61 -18.93 -14.91
CA LYS A 3 -26.97 -18.06 -16.04
C LYS A 3 -25.91 -18.27 -17.13
N LYS A 4 -26.33 -18.77 -18.31
CA LYS A 4 -25.47 -18.80 -19.50
C LYS A 4 -25.14 -17.34 -19.85
N PHE A 5 -23.88 -16.95 -19.65
CA PHE A 5 -23.36 -15.66 -20.09
C PHE A 5 -23.48 -15.61 -21.62
N GLN A 6 -24.29 -14.71 -22.15
CA GLN A 6 -24.49 -14.62 -23.59
C GLN A 6 -23.34 -13.84 -24.24
N ILE A 7 -23.02 -14.13 -25.51
CA ILE A 7 -21.90 -13.51 -26.24
C ILE A 7 -22.07 -11.99 -26.32
N ASP A 8 -23.31 -11.49 -26.39
CA ASP A 8 -23.61 -10.06 -26.45
C ASP A 8 -23.31 -9.36 -25.10
N ASP A 9 -23.60 -10.02 -23.97
CA ASP A 9 -23.25 -9.52 -22.63
C ASP A 9 -21.73 -9.33 -22.48
N PHE A 10 -20.94 -10.23 -23.07
CA PHE A 10 -19.48 -10.14 -23.05
C PHE A 10 -18.96 -8.98 -23.90
N ARG A 11 -19.52 -8.77 -25.10
CA ARG A 11 -19.13 -7.64 -25.97
C ARG A 11 -19.41 -6.30 -25.32
N ASP A 12 -20.57 -6.16 -24.69
CA ASP A 12 -20.94 -4.92 -24.00
C ASP A 12 -20.11 -4.71 -22.74
N TYR A 13 -19.77 -5.78 -22.01
CA TYR A 13 -18.81 -5.72 -20.92
C TYR A 13 -17.44 -5.21 -21.41
N VAL A 14 -16.89 -5.77 -22.49
CA VAL A 14 -15.59 -5.35 -23.04
C VAL A 14 -15.62 -3.90 -23.49
N ARG A 15 -16.66 -3.46 -24.20
CA ARG A 15 -16.82 -2.04 -24.61
C ARG A 15 -16.88 -1.10 -23.41
N LYS A 16 -17.65 -1.47 -22.38
CA LYS A 16 -17.75 -0.70 -21.14
C LYS A 16 -16.40 -0.64 -20.44
N PHE A 17 -15.69 -1.76 -20.36
CA PHE A 17 -14.35 -1.85 -19.79
C PHE A 17 -13.36 -0.95 -20.54
N GLU A 18 -13.29 -1.05 -21.88
CA GLU A 18 -12.37 -0.22 -22.68
C GLU A 18 -12.66 1.27 -22.52
N ARG A 19 -13.94 1.66 -22.54
CA ARG A 19 -14.36 3.04 -22.28
C ARG A 19 -13.93 3.52 -20.90
N ASN A 20 -14.15 2.68 -19.89
CA ASN A 20 -13.75 2.96 -18.51
C ASN A 20 -12.23 3.07 -18.37
N TYR A 21 -11.48 2.15 -18.98
CA TYR A 21 -10.02 2.10 -18.97
C TYR A 21 -9.40 3.34 -19.61
N ARG A 22 -9.97 3.83 -20.71
CA ARG A 22 -9.51 5.06 -21.40
C ARG A 22 -9.94 6.36 -20.69
N SER A 23 -10.78 6.28 -19.65
CA SER A 23 -11.23 7.47 -18.93
C SER A 23 -10.08 8.18 -18.22
N LYS A 24 -10.15 9.52 -18.15
CA LYS A 24 -9.13 10.34 -17.47
C LYS A 24 -8.90 9.92 -16.02
N ARG A 25 -9.97 9.56 -15.29
CA ARG A 25 -9.85 9.09 -13.90
C ARG A 25 -9.05 7.79 -13.79
N ALA A 26 -9.33 6.81 -14.67
CA ALA A 26 -8.61 5.54 -14.69
C ALA A 26 -7.14 5.75 -15.02
N GLN A 27 -6.85 6.51 -16.08
CA GLN A 27 -5.49 6.84 -16.48
C GLN A 27 -4.71 7.57 -15.38
N THR A 28 -5.36 8.47 -14.64
CA THR A 28 -4.75 9.16 -13.49
C THR A 28 -4.39 8.19 -12.36
N VAL A 29 -5.33 7.33 -11.94
CA VAL A 29 -5.10 6.36 -10.85
C VAL A 29 -4.02 5.35 -11.23
N LEU A 30 -4.18 4.70 -12.40
CA LEU A 30 -3.26 3.67 -12.88
C LEU A 30 -1.88 4.27 -13.16
N GLY A 31 -1.83 5.46 -13.77
CA GLY A 31 -0.59 6.18 -14.02
C GLY A 31 0.14 6.58 -12.75
N PHE A 32 -0.59 7.02 -11.71
CA PHE A 32 -0.01 7.31 -10.40
C PHE A 32 0.60 6.05 -9.76
N LEU A 33 -0.15 4.94 -9.73
CA LEU A 33 0.30 3.70 -9.11
C LEU A 33 1.48 3.08 -9.87
N ALA A 34 1.44 3.10 -11.20
CA ALA A 34 2.53 2.63 -12.05
C ALA A 34 3.80 3.47 -11.85
N ALA A 35 3.68 4.81 -11.80
CA ALA A 35 4.83 5.69 -11.58
C ALA A 35 5.52 5.50 -10.22
N ARG A 36 4.83 4.89 -9.25
CA ARG A 36 5.34 4.60 -7.91
C ARG A 36 5.76 3.14 -7.73
N GLY A 37 5.66 2.33 -8.80
CA GLY A 37 6.01 0.91 -8.77
C GLY A 37 5.04 0.04 -7.98
N PHE A 38 3.82 0.53 -7.68
CA PHE A 38 2.81 -0.29 -7.02
C PHE A 38 2.18 -1.31 -7.96
N LEU A 39 2.08 -0.99 -9.25
CA LEU A 39 1.51 -1.86 -10.27
C LEU A 39 2.34 -1.76 -11.55
N ILE A 40 2.50 -2.88 -12.26
CA ILE A 40 3.07 -2.91 -13.61
C ILE A 40 1.90 -3.07 -14.57
N ILE A 41 1.60 -2.01 -15.34
CA ILE A 41 0.47 -1.99 -16.27
C ILE A 41 0.97 -1.55 -17.65
N PRO A 42 1.01 -2.48 -18.63
CA PRO A 42 1.43 -2.15 -19.99
C PRO A 42 0.54 -1.05 -20.60
N GLY A 43 1.17 -0.12 -21.32
CA GLY A 43 0.47 0.94 -22.05
C GLY A 43 -0.07 2.10 -21.20
N ILE A 44 0.13 2.09 -19.88
CA ILE A 44 -0.21 3.22 -19.01
C ILE A 44 0.97 4.19 -18.92
N THR A 45 0.71 5.46 -19.20
CA THR A 45 1.69 6.53 -19.02
C THR A 45 1.86 6.84 -17.53
N PRO A 46 3.07 6.74 -16.96
CA PRO A 46 3.32 7.07 -15.55
C PRO A 46 3.02 8.54 -15.21
N GLN A 47 2.33 8.78 -14.09
CA GLN A 47 1.95 10.12 -13.59
C GLN A 47 2.38 10.34 -12.13
N PRO A 48 3.68 10.52 -11.83
CA PRO A 48 4.20 10.55 -10.45
C PRO A 48 3.71 11.72 -9.60
N ARG A 49 3.24 12.81 -10.24
CA ARG A 49 2.76 14.04 -9.59
C ARG A 49 1.23 14.15 -9.54
N ALA A 50 0.52 13.14 -10.06
CA ALA A 50 -0.93 13.14 -10.06
C ALA A 50 -1.49 13.20 -8.62
N ARG A 51 -2.61 13.91 -8.49
CA ARG A 51 -3.48 13.85 -7.33
C ARG A 51 -4.57 12.84 -7.62
N VAL A 52 -4.79 11.91 -6.70
CA VAL A 52 -5.73 10.81 -6.87
C VAL A 52 -6.89 10.98 -5.89
N ALA A 53 -8.10 11.02 -6.40
CA ALA A 53 -9.28 10.95 -5.55
C ALA A 53 -9.47 9.53 -4.99
N VAL A 54 -9.79 9.42 -3.71
CA VAL A 54 -10.06 8.11 -3.09
C VAL A 54 -11.28 7.47 -3.75
N SER A 55 -12.32 8.25 -4.02
CA SER A 55 -13.50 7.78 -4.76
C SER A 55 -13.16 7.22 -6.14
N ASP A 56 -12.29 7.90 -6.91
CA ASP A 56 -11.84 7.41 -8.21
C ASP A 56 -11.02 6.13 -8.08
N LEU A 57 -10.15 6.02 -7.07
CA LEU A 57 -9.36 4.83 -6.84
C LEU A 57 -10.24 3.62 -6.55
N LEU A 58 -11.23 3.76 -5.66
CA LEU A 58 -12.16 2.69 -5.32
C LEU A 58 -12.98 2.27 -6.53
N TRP A 59 -13.42 3.24 -7.33
CA TRP A 59 -14.11 2.98 -8.58
C TRP A 59 -13.23 2.21 -9.58
N VAL A 60 -11.96 2.57 -9.72
CA VAL A 60 -11.01 1.85 -10.59
C VAL A 60 -10.81 0.42 -10.09
N ALA A 61 -10.69 0.23 -8.78
CA ALA A 61 -10.58 -1.11 -8.20
C ALA A 61 -11.79 -1.99 -8.50
N GLU A 62 -12.99 -1.43 -8.41
CA GLU A 62 -14.22 -2.18 -8.66
C GLU A 62 -14.46 -2.48 -10.15
N GLN A 63 -14.17 -1.51 -11.03
CA GLN A 63 -14.62 -1.56 -12.43
C GLN A 63 -13.54 -1.94 -13.44
N ILE A 64 -12.26 -1.87 -13.06
CA ILE A 64 -11.15 -1.97 -14.01
C ILE A 64 -10.06 -2.91 -13.51
N GLU A 65 -9.41 -2.58 -12.40
CA GLU A 65 -8.20 -3.28 -11.94
C GLU A 65 -8.29 -3.54 -10.44
N PRO A 66 -8.81 -4.72 -10.02
CA PRO A 66 -9.01 -5.07 -8.62
C PRO A 66 -7.74 -4.97 -7.76
N ARG A 67 -6.56 -5.22 -8.34
CA ARG A 67 -5.27 -5.11 -7.63
C ARG A 67 -4.99 -3.71 -7.12
N VAL A 68 -5.66 -2.68 -7.66
CA VAL A 68 -5.61 -1.32 -7.11
C VAL A 68 -6.02 -1.30 -5.64
N LEU A 69 -7.01 -2.11 -5.23
CA LEU A 69 -7.44 -2.18 -3.84
C LEU A 69 -6.36 -2.81 -2.94
N GLU A 70 -5.65 -3.83 -3.42
CA GLU A 70 -4.58 -4.51 -2.69
C GLU A 70 -3.42 -3.57 -2.35
N VAL A 71 -3.05 -2.69 -3.28
CA VAL A 71 -1.90 -1.78 -3.11
C VAL A 71 -2.28 -0.44 -2.50
N PHE A 72 -3.57 -0.11 -2.44
CA PHE A 72 -4.02 1.19 -1.97
C PHE A 72 -3.62 1.53 -0.54
N PRO A 73 -3.81 0.64 0.47
CA PRO A 73 -3.40 0.95 1.84
C PRO A 73 -1.94 1.39 1.93
N LEU A 74 -1.07 0.70 1.19
CA LEU A 74 0.35 1.02 1.13
C LEU A 74 0.61 2.36 0.44
N ALA A 75 0.02 2.57 -0.74
CA ALA A 75 0.14 3.82 -1.47
C ALA A 75 -0.30 5.01 -0.62
N PHE A 76 -1.40 4.86 0.13
CA PHE A 76 -1.91 5.87 1.05
C PHE A 76 -0.97 6.13 2.24
N ILE A 77 -0.35 5.09 2.80
CA ILE A 77 0.61 5.23 3.91
C ILE A 77 1.90 5.94 3.47
N HIS A 78 2.38 5.68 2.25
CA HIS A 78 3.61 6.31 1.75
C HIS A 78 3.37 7.71 1.20
N TYR A 79 2.25 7.92 0.51
CA TYR A 79 1.93 9.16 -0.19
C TYR A 79 0.58 9.75 0.23
N PRO A 80 0.31 9.95 1.55
CA PRO A 80 -0.99 10.41 2.02
C PRO A 80 -1.34 11.79 1.47
N LYS A 81 -0.33 12.59 1.12
CA LYS A 81 -0.54 13.90 0.52
C LYS A 81 -1.04 13.80 -0.92
N SER A 82 -0.79 12.72 -1.67
CA SER A 82 -1.26 12.60 -3.06
C SER A 82 -2.77 12.33 -3.17
N PHE A 83 -3.40 11.89 -2.09
CA PHE A 83 -4.83 11.56 -2.07
C PHE A 83 -5.70 12.76 -1.66
N THR A 84 -6.82 12.94 -2.35
CA THR A 84 -7.91 13.87 -1.97
C THR A 84 -9.07 13.12 -1.30
N ASP A 85 -10.17 13.81 -0.95
CA ASP A 85 -11.46 13.18 -0.54
C ASP A 85 -11.33 11.96 0.40
N LYS A 86 -10.47 12.09 1.41
CA LYS A 86 -10.07 10.99 2.30
C LYS A 86 -11.20 10.52 3.20
N ASP A 87 -12.23 11.33 3.37
CA ASP A 87 -13.50 10.99 4.00
C ASP A 87 -14.23 9.85 3.28
N LYS A 88 -13.86 9.56 2.01
CA LYS A 88 -14.42 8.45 1.22
C LYS A 88 -13.77 7.09 1.49
N ILE A 89 -12.75 7.02 2.36
CA ILE A 89 -12.15 5.73 2.72
C ILE A 89 -13.17 4.92 3.54
N PRO A 90 -13.56 3.71 3.10
CA PRO A 90 -14.49 2.87 3.85
C PRO A 90 -13.94 2.50 5.24
N PRO A 91 -14.77 2.40 6.29
CA PRO A 91 -14.30 2.10 7.64
C PRO A 91 -13.45 0.83 7.75
N GLY A 92 -13.83 -0.25 7.07
CA GLY A 92 -13.04 -1.50 7.10
C GLY A 92 -11.64 -1.32 6.49
N LEU A 93 -11.53 -0.55 5.40
CA LEU A 93 -10.25 -0.24 4.76
C LEU A 93 -9.40 0.70 5.61
N GLN A 94 -10.04 1.60 6.35
CA GLN A 94 -9.37 2.43 7.33
C GLN A 94 -8.75 1.58 8.45
N GLN A 95 -9.45 0.53 8.92
CA GLN A 95 -8.89 -0.40 9.91
C GLN A 95 -7.68 -1.17 9.35
N VAL A 96 -7.73 -1.63 8.09
CA VAL A 96 -6.57 -2.23 7.41
C VAL A 96 -5.38 -1.27 7.40
N ILE A 97 -5.60 -0.02 6.98
CA ILE A 97 -4.56 1.02 6.94
C ILE A 97 -3.96 1.23 8.34
N GLN A 98 -4.78 1.26 9.39
CA GLN A 98 -4.27 1.42 10.76
C GLN A 98 -3.49 0.20 11.23
N ALA A 99 -3.96 -1.01 10.97
CA ALA A 99 -3.26 -2.25 11.31
C ALA A 99 -1.87 -2.31 10.65
N LEU A 100 -1.77 -1.94 9.37
CA LEU A 100 -0.49 -1.84 8.64
C LEU A 100 0.43 -0.75 9.24
N LYS A 101 -0.11 0.43 9.57
CA LYS A 101 0.69 1.50 10.23
C LYS A 101 1.24 1.08 11.60
N LEU A 102 0.50 0.25 12.31
CA LEU A 102 0.91 -0.32 13.60
C LEU A 102 1.83 -1.53 13.45
N ASN A 103 2.08 -2.01 12.22
CA ASN A 103 2.87 -3.19 11.91
C ASN A 103 2.36 -4.44 12.62
N LEU A 104 1.04 -4.61 12.66
CA LEU A 104 0.41 -5.79 13.26
C LEU A 104 0.68 -7.02 12.37
N ARG A 105 0.86 -8.18 13.01
CA ARG A 105 1.00 -9.45 12.30
C ARG A 105 -0.31 -9.88 11.64
N GLU A 106 -1.43 -9.52 12.26
CA GLU A 106 -2.78 -9.84 11.84
C GLU A 106 -3.64 -8.57 11.83
N GLY A 107 -4.75 -8.62 11.10
CA GLY A 107 -5.64 -7.50 10.92
C GLY A 107 -6.92 -7.89 10.20
N PRO A 108 -7.82 -6.92 9.96
CA PRO A 108 -9.11 -7.21 9.32
C PRO A 108 -8.94 -7.52 7.83
N ASN A 109 -9.78 -8.42 7.34
CA ASN A 109 -9.96 -8.63 5.91
C ASN A 109 -10.83 -7.50 5.31
N PHE A 110 -10.65 -7.20 4.03
CA PHE A 110 -11.45 -6.16 3.37
C PHE A 110 -11.72 -6.51 1.90
N GLY A 111 -12.98 -6.39 1.45
CA GLY A 111 -13.33 -6.61 0.04
C GLY A 111 -13.01 -8.02 -0.48
N GLY A 112 -13.04 -9.03 0.39
CA GLY A 112 -12.63 -10.41 0.06
C GLY A 112 -11.11 -10.63 0.05
N ILE A 113 -10.31 -9.59 0.32
CA ILE A 113 -8.84 -9.68 0.38
C ILE A 113 -8.40 -9.96 1.83
N PRO A 114 -7.64 -11.03 2.07
CA PRO A 114 -7.08 -11.32 3.39
C PRO A 114 -6.08 -10.24 3.84
N PHE A 115 -6.00 -9.97 5.15
CA PHE A 115 -5.03 -9.01 5.70
C PHE A 115 -3.58 -9.31 5.27
N GLU A 116 -3.23 -10.60 5.22
CA GLU A 116 -1.91 -11.07 4.81
C GLU A 116 -1.51 -10.59 3.41
N THR A 117 -2.46 -10.48 2.48
CA THR A 117 -2.19 -9.97 1.12
C THR A 117 -1.79 -8.51 1.16
N PHE A 118 -2.48 -7.68 1.95
CA PHE A 118 -2.12 -6.28 2.13
C PHE A 118 -0.74 -6.13 2.79
N ARG A 119 -0.41 -6.99 3.75
CA ARG A 119 0.90 -6.99 4.42
C ARG A 119 2.01 -7.37 3.45
N ARG A 120 1.86 -8.44 2.66
CA ARG A 120 2.84 -8.82 1.63
C ARG A 120 3.07 -7.71 0.62
N ALA A 121 2.00 -7.03 0.19
CA ALA A 121 2.12 -5.86 -0.68
C ALA A 121 2.95 -4.76 0.00
N ALA A 122 2.75 -4.55 1.31
CA ALA A 122 3.49 -3.57 2.11
C ALA A 122 4.99 -3.84 2.29
N ASP A 123 5.39 -5.10 2.15
CA ASP A 123 6.79 -5.52 2.25
C ASP A 123 7.54 -5.47 0.90
N ILE A 124 6.83 -5.16 -0.20
CA ILE A 124 7.45 -5.00 -1.52
C ILE A 124 8.41 -3.81 -1.49
N ARG A 125 9.68 -4.07 -1.87
CA ARG A 125 10.65 -3.02 -2.14
C ARG A 125 10.28 -2.32 -3.44
N LEU A 126 9.71 -1.12 -3.34
CA LEU A 126 9.39 -0.28 -4.49
C LEU A 126 10.67 0.19 -5.20
N GLU A 127 10.63 0.31 -6.52
CA GLU A 127 11.78 0.76 -7.33
C GLU A 127 12.28 2.16 -6.98
N ASP A 128 11.38 3.02 -6.45
CA ASP A 128 11.74 4.30 -5.85
C ASP A 128 12.53 4.01 -4.55
N ARG A 129 13.86 3.86 -4.68
CA ARG A 129 14.86 3.59 -3.61
C ARG A 129 14.78 4.55 -2.40
N ARG A 130 13.90 5.55 -2.44
CA ARG A 130 13.59 6.50 -1.37
C ARG A 130 12.53 5.98 -0.40
N LEU A 131 11.74 4.97 -0.77
CA LEU A 131 10.78 4.32 0.10
C LEU A 131 11.37 3.09 0.74
N LYS A 132 11.45 3.12 2.07
CA LYS A 132 11.79 1.96 2.88
C LYS A 132 10.53 1.10 3.10
N PRO A 133 10.64 -0.24 3.13
CA PRO A 133 9.57 -1.12 3.62
C PRO A 133 8.99 -0.61 4.94
N LEU A 134 7.72 -0.91 5.23
CA LEU A 134 7.10 -0.45 6.49
C LEU A 134 7.87 -0.93 7.73
N GLU A 135 8.44 -2.13 7.67
CA GLU A 135 9.32 -2.68 8.71
C GLU A 135 10.52 -1.79 9.05
N ASP A 136 11.05 -1.06 8.05
CA ASP A 136 12.21 -0.19 8.18
C ASP A 136 11.85 1.23 8.66
N ARG A 137 10.55 1.54 8.82
CA ARG A 137 10.05 2.91 9.03
C ARG A 137 10.05 3.35 10.50
N LYS A 138 10.29 2.44 11.45
CA LYS A 138 10.41 2.73 12.88
C LYS A 138 11.74 2.26 13.45
N VAL A 139 12.82 2.92 13.06
CA VAL A 139 13.96 3.00 13.96
C VAL A 139 14.09 4.42 14.49
N ALA A 140 13.95 4.57 15.80
CA ALA A 140 14.27 5.80 16.50
C ALA A 140 15.72 6.19 16.14
N ARG A 141 15.86 7.22 15.29
CA ARG A 141 17.15 7.70 14.79
C ARG A 141 17.89 8.57 15.82
N THR A 142 17.58 8.46 17.11
CA THR A 142 18.24 9.24 18.16
C THR A 142 19.76 9.10 18.06
N PHE A 143 20.26 7.94 17.60
CA PHE A 143 21.69 7.65 17.47
C PHE A 143 22.22 7.53 16.03
N ARG A 144 21.43 7.83 14.99
CA ARG A 144 21.82 7.69 13.54
C ARG A 144 22.56 6.37 13.19
N LEU A 145 22.25 5.27 13.87
CA LEU A 145 22.93 3.99 13.67
C LEU A 145 22.41 3.27 12.41
N LYS A 146 23.24 2.37 11.84
CA LYS A 146 22.82 1.47 10.75
C LYS A 146 21.76 0.48 11.26
N THR A 147 20.80 0.09 10.42
CA THR A 147 19.70 -0.85 10.79
C THR A 147 20.23 -2.17 11.36
N SER A 148 21.36 -2.67 10.83
CA SER A 148 22.02 -3.87 11.35
C SER A 148 22.49 -3.72 12.80
N ILE A 149 22.92 -2.53 13.20
CA ILE A 149 23.39 -2.22 14.55
C ILE A 149 22.18 -2.10 15.48
N LEU A 150 21.10 -1.46 15.02
CA LEU A 150 19.87 -1.30 15.80
C LEU A 150 19.20 -2.65 16.09
N LYS A 151 19.24 -3.58 15.12
CA LYS A 151 18.78 -4.95 15.33
C LYS A 151 19.60 -5.66 16.43
N LYS A 152 20.92 -5.54 16.40
CA LYS A 152 21.80 -6.09 17.44
C LYS A 152 21.55 -5.46 18.82
N ILE A 153 21.39 -4.13 18.87
CA ILE A 153 21.05 -3.42 20.13
C ILE A 153 19.76 -3.97 20.72
N LYS A 154 18.72 -4.17 19.88
CA LYS A 154 17.44 -4.72 20.32
C LYS A 154 17.58 -6.15 20.83
N GLU A 155 18.33 -7.00 20.12
CA GLU A 155 18.58 -8.39 20.53
C GLU A 155 19.34 -8.45 21.87
N GLU A 156 20.38 -7.64 22.04
CA GLU A 156 21.19 -7.61 23.26
C GLU A 156 20.47 -6.93 24.45
N ALA A 157 19.68 -5.89 24.21
CA ALA A 157 18.86 -5.25 25.22
C ALA A 157 17.79 -6.21 25.76
N LEU A 158 17.14 -6.97 24.86
CA LEU A 158 16.17 -7.99 25.22
C LEU A 158 16.80 -9.12 26.04
N ALA A 159 18.00 -9.60 25.63
CA ALA A 159 18.73 -10.64 26.36
C ALA A 159 19.11 -10.21 27.79
N ARG A 160 19.21 -8.90 28.04
CA ARG A 160 19.55 -8.31 29.35
C ARG A 160 18.33 -7.80 30.12
N GLY A 161 17.13 -7.87 29.55
CA GLY A 161 15.90 -7.36 30.16
C GLY A 161 15.89 -5.85 30.37
N ILE A 162 16.69 -5.09 29.61
CA ILE A 162 16.77 -3.62 29.72
C ILE A 162 16.22 -2.94 28.46
N SER A 163 15.95 -1.64 28.55
CA SER A 163 15.51 -0.86 27.39
C SER A 163 16.65 -0.66 26.38
N GLU A 164 16.31 -0.51 25.09
CA GLU A 164 17.29 -0.21 24.04
C GLU A 164 18.11 1.05 24.35
N ALA A 165 17.50 2.05 25.00
CA ALA A 165 18.18 3.28 25.43
C ALA A 165 19.20 3.03 26.55
N ALA A 166 18.80 2.32 27.61
CA ALA A 166 19.69 1.97 28.71
C ALA A 166 20.87 1.09 28.25
N TYR A 167 20.61 0.18 27.29
CA TYR A 167 21.67 -0.61 26.66
C TYR A 167 22.69 0.29 25.94
N VAL A 168 22.24 1.27 25.15
CA VAL A 168 23.13 2.19 24.43
C VAL A 168 23.92 3.08 25.39
N GLU A 169 23.29 3.60 26.44
CA GLU A 169 23.97 4.39 27.49
C GLU A 169 25.08 3.57 28.18
N SER A 170 24.83 2.29 28.49
CA SER A 170 25.82 1.38 29.12
C SER A 170 27.04 1.05 28.25
N ARG A 171 27.05 1.46 26.97
CA ARG A 171 28.15 1.24 26.02
C ARG A 171 28.88 2.51 25.63
N ILE A 172 28.35 3.68 26.01
CA ILE A 172 28.94 5.00 25.70
C ILE A 172 29.67 5.58 26.94
N ALA A 173 29.27 5.16 28.15
CA ALA A 173 30.01 5.38 29.39
C ALA A 173 31.18 4.41 29.54
#